data_AF-A0A2S5VZI0-F1
#
_entry.id   AF-A0A2S5VZI0-F1
#
_cell.length_a   1.000
_cell.length_b   1.000
_cell.length_c   1.000
_cell.angle_alpha   90.00
_cell.angle_beta   90.00
_cell.angle_gamma   90.00
#
_symmetry.space_group_name_H-M   'P 1'
#
loop_
_entity.id
_entity.type
_entity.pdbx_description
1 polymer ?
#
loop_
_entity_poly.entity_id
_entity_poly.type
_entity_poly.pdbx_seq_one_letter_code
_entity_poly.pdbx_strand_id
1 'polypeptide(L)'
;MTEQTVTNGRIAVSIDERGVAEVLIDRPAKLNALTMEMVQQLESALTEIRTSDARAVVLRSAGDRAFSVGADIRQFSEFTPQQMWQTWIAEGHRVFTLLAELRQPTIAVVDGVAIGGGLELALCCDFRVAADSARFGLPETGLGTIPGWGGTERLTRIVGESRAKQLILARRQIDAPTALSWGLISEHHPSNTLDEAVEQLTADLLGGAPLAVQVSKQLVRAASLSAPSSTLEALASGYTAATADFAEGVTSFLNKTAPRFTGE
;
A
#
# COMPACT_ATOMS: atom_id res chain seq x y z
N MET A 1 -34.52 -20.81 -3.07
CA MET A 1 -33.04 -20.77 -3.06
C MET A 1 -32.64 -19.72 -4.07
N THR A 2 -32.43 -18.49 -3.61
CA THR A 2 -31.98 -17.38 -4.45
C THR A 2 -30.53 -17.62 -4.83
N GLU A 3 -30.25 -17.65 -6.13
CA GLU A 3 -28.90 -17.55 -6.68
C GLU A 3 -28.19 -16.37 -6.02
N GLN A 4 -27.27 -16.64 -5.11
CA GLN A 4 -26.28 -15.66 -4.71
C GLN A 4 -25.41 -15.44 -5.93
N THR A 5 -25.66 -14.35 -6.66
CA THR A 5 -24.73 -13.81 -7.64
C THR A 5 -23.38 -13.67 -6.93
N VAL A 6 -22.45 -14.60 -7.20
CA VAL A 6 -21.09 -14.49 -6.70
C VAL A 6 -20.53 -13.26 -7.38
N THR A 7 -20.46 -12.15 -6.67
CA THR A 7 -19.83 -10.95 -7.21
C THR A 7 -18.35 -11.28 -7.41
N ASN A 8 -17.82 -11.00 -8.61
CA ASN A 8 -16.39 -11.18 -8.93
C ASN A 8 -15.46 -10.26 -8.11
N GLY A 9 -16.05 -9.45 -7.22
CA GLY A 9 -15.40 -8.33 -6.55
C GLY A 9 -15.21 -7.17 -7.51
N ARG A 10 -14.90 -6.00 -6.95
CA ARG A 10 -14.45 -4.86 -7.74
C ARG A 10 -13.36 -4.08 -7.01
N ILE A 11 -12.52 -3.40 -7.77
CA ILE A 11 -11.68 -2.30 -7.30
C ILE A 11 -12.30 -1.00 -7.81
N ALA A 12 -12.60 -0.08 -6.91
CA ALA A 12 -13.10 1.25 -7.24
C ALA A 12 -12.05 2.32 -6.91
N VAL A 13 -12.02 3.40 -7.67
CA VAL A 13 -11.18 4.56 -7.43
C VAL A 13 -12.03 5.82 -7.42
N SER A 14 -11.71 6.75 -6.52
CA SER A 14 -12.26 8.11 -6.52
C SER A 14 -11.20 9.09 -6.05
N ILE A 15 -11.25 10.33 -6.52
CA ILE A 15 -10.31 11.38 -6.12
C ILE A 15 -11.15 12.56 -5.62
N ASP A 16 -10.90 13.01 -4.39
CA ASP A 16 -11.62 14.13 -3.79
C ASP A 16 -11.02 15.50 -4.17
N GLU A 17 -11.68 16.58 -3.77
CA GLU A 17 -11.25 17.96 -4.05
C GLU A 17 -9.94 18.35 -3.35
N ARG A 18 -9.51 17.59 -2.33
CA ARG A 18 -8.22 17.79 -1.64
C ARG A 18 -7.06 17.12 -2.39
N GLY A 19 -7.37 16.32 -3.42
CA GLY A 19 -6.42 15.50 -4.14
C GLY A 19 -6.10 14.19 -3.44
N VAL A 20 -7.00 13.65 -2.62
CA VAL A 20 -6.83 12.32 -2.01
C VAL A 20 -7.52 11.29 -2.89
N ALA A 21 -6.74 10.35 -3.42
CA ALA A 21 -7.28 9.21 -4.15
C ALA A 21 -7.62 8.08 -3.18
N GLU A 22 -8.88 7.65 -3.13
CA GLU A 22 -9.29 6.45 -2.42
C GLU A 22 -9.39 5.27 -3.39
N VAL A 23 -8.70 4.17 -3.08
CA VAL A 23 -8.83 2.88 -3.76
C VAL A 23 -9.56 1.91 -2.84
N LEU A 24 -10.72 1.41 -3.25
CA LEU A 24 -11.54 0.50 -2.46
C LEU A 24 -11.53 -0.92 -3.03
N ILE A 25 -11.11 -1.88 -2.20
CA ILE A 25 -11.24 -3.32 -2.46
C ILE A 25 -12.62 -3.79 -2.00
N ASP A 26 -13.51 -4.12 -2.93
CA ASP A 26 -14.91 -4.43 -2.61
C ASP A 26 -15.27 -5.86 -3.02
N ARG A 27 -15.00 -6.80 -2.11
CA ARG A 27 -15.48 -8.19 -2.16
C ARG A 27 -15.67 -8.79 -0.76
N PRO A 28 -16.41 -8.13 0.15
CA PRO A 28 -16.47 -8.49 1.57
C PRO A 28 -17.01 -9.91 1.80
N ALA A 29 -17.93 -10.38 0.96
CA ALA A 29 -18.50 -11.73 1.02
C ALA A 29 -17.44 -12.85 0.85
N LYS A 30 -16.28 -12.53 0.29
CA LYS A 30 -15.12 -13.43 0.14
C LYS A 30 -13.89 -12.92 0.91
N LEU A 31 -14.10 -12.12 1.96
CA LEU A 31 -13.03 -11.53 2.76
C LEU A 31 -12.01 -10.76 1.92
N ASN A 32 -12.51 -10.08 0.87
CA ASN A 32 -11.69 -9.28 -0.04
C ASN A 32 -10.58 -10.09 -0.74
N ALA A 33 -10.83 -11.38 -1.02
CA ALA A 33 -9.94 -12.21 -1.83
C ALA A 33 -9.84 -11.69 -3.27
N LEU A 34 -8.61 -11.52 -3.76
CA LEU A 34 -8.26 -10.91 -5.04
C LEU A 34 -8.35 -11.92 -6.17
N THR A 35 -9.18 -11.62 -7.16
CA THR A 35 -9.20 -12.32 -8.46
C THR A 35 -8.26 -11.63 -9.44
N MET A 36 -7.89 -12.30 -10.54
CA MET A 36 -7.12 -11.69 -11.62
C MET A 36 -7.85 -10.48 -12.23
N GLU A 37 -9.18 -10.53 -12.31
CA GLU A 37 -9.98 -9.38 -12.77
C GLU A 37 -9.81 -8.19 -11.82
N MET A 38 -9.84 -8.40 -10.50
CA MET A 38 -9.58 -7.35 -9.53
C MET A 38 -8.13 -6.83 -9.62
N VAL A 39 -7.15 -7.70 -9.91
CA VAL A 39 -5.75 -7.27 -10.14
C VAL A 39 -5.65 -6.34 -11.35
N GLN A 40 -6.37 -6.63 -12.44
CA GLN A 40 -6.44 -5.76 -13.63
C GLN A 40 -7.19 -4.44 -13.37
N GLN A 41 -8.25 -4.48 -12.57
CA GLN A 41 -8.94 -3.27 -12.14
C GLN A 41 -8.05 -2.40 -11.24
N LEU A 42 -7.26 -3.01 -10.35
CA LEU A 42 -6.26 -2.32 -9.54
C LEU A 42 -5.22 -1.64 -10.43
N GLU A 43 -4.69 -2.32 -11.45
CA GLU A 43 -3.78 -1.69 -12.42
C GLU A 43 -4.38 -0.44 -13.07
N SER A 44 -5.64 -0.54 -13.49
CA SER A 44 -6.36 0.56 -14.14
C SER A 44 -6.49 1.76 -13.19
N ALA A 45 -6.91 1.50 -11.94
CA ALA A 45 -6.99 2.51 -10.89
C ALA A 45 -5.64 3.17 -10.59
N LEU A 46 -4.57 2.38 -10.46
CA LEU A 46 -3.23 2.90 -10.21
C LEU A 46 -2.68 3.71 -11.38
N THR A 47 -3.02 3.32 -12.62
CA THR A 47 -2.64 4.06 -13.82
C THR A 47 -3.33 5.42 -13.87
N GLU A 48 -4.62 5.48 -13.56
CA GLU A 48 -5.40 6.72 -13.44
C GLU A 48 -4.77 7.65 -12.39
N ILE A 49 -4.53 7.15 -11.18
CA ILE A 49 -3.91 7.89 -10.08
C ILE A 49 -2.54 8.44 -10.50
N ARG A 50 -1.69 7.62 -11.13
CA ARG A 50 -0.33 8.02 -11.55
C ARG A 50 -0.31 9.22 -12.49
N THR A 51 -1.37 9.43 -13.26
CA THR A 51 -1.52 10.53 -14.22
C THR A 51 -2.41 11.67 -13.74
N SER A 52 -2.99 11.55 -12.54
CA SER A 52 -3.84 12.56 -11.92
C SER A 52 -3.05 13.56 -11.05
N ASP A 53 -3.73 14.61 -10.59
CA ASP A 53 -3.21 15.56 -9.59
C ASP A 53 -3.37 15.06 -8.14
N ALA A 54 -3.65 13.76 -7.95
CA ALA A 54 -3.71 13.19 -6.61
C ALA A 54 -2.38 13.40 -5.88
N ARG A 55 -2.51 13.86 -4.63
CA ARG A 55 -1.41 14.19 -3.72
C ARG A 55 -1.12 13.07 -2.73
N ALA A 56 -2.10 12.22 -2.42
CA ALA A 56 -1.97 11.04 -1.57
C ALA A 56 -2.96 9.96 -2.02
N VAL A 57 -2.69 8.71 -1.63
CA VAL A 57 -3.56 7.56 -1.92
C VAL A 57 -3.89 6.82 -0.64
N VAL A 58 -5.17 6.52 -0.43
CA VAL A 58 -5.65 5.69 0.68
C VAL A 58 -6.26 4.41 0.09
N LEU A 59 -5.67 3.27 0.44
CA LEU A 59 -6.13 1.95 0.05
C LEU A 59 -6.96 1.35 1.19
N ARG A 60 -8.25 1.12 0.93
CA ARG A 60 -9.24 0.58 1.88
C ARG A 60 -9.87 -0.70 1.37
N SER A 61 -10.56 -1.39 2.25
CA SER A 61 -11.39 -2.53 1.92
C SER A 61 -12.83 -2.32 2.37
N ALA A 62 -13.78 -2.93 1.68
CA ALA A 62 -15.17 -2.93 2.12
C ALA A 62 -15.39 -3.99 3.20
N GLY A 63 -16.21 -3.64 4.21
CA GLY A 63 -16.46 -4.49 5.38
C GLY A 63 -15.38 -4.35 6.46
N ASP A 64 -15.61 -4.99 7.60
CA ASP A 64 -14.81 -4.83 8.83
C ASP A 64 -14.05 -6.10 9.24
N ARG A 65 -14.15 -7.17 8.45
CA ARG A 65 -13.59 -8.49 8.78
C ARG A 65 -12.19 -8.72 8.24
N ALA A 66 -11.89 -8.15 7.08
CA ALA A 66 -10.66 -8.43 6.36
C ALA A 66 -10.31 -7.26 5.45
N PHE A 67 -9.08 -6.76 5.57
CA PHE A 67 -8.49 -5.93 4.54
C PHE A 67 -8.39 -6.73 3.23
N SER A 68 -7.75 -7.90 3.30
CA SER A 68 -7.77 -8.92 2.25
C SER A 68 -7.13 -10.22 2.76
N VAL A 69 -7.69 -11.36 2.36
CA VAL A 69 -7.10 -12.69 2.57
C VAL A 69 -6.21 -13.14 1.41
N GLY A 70 -5.88 -12.24 0.48
CA GLY A 70 -4.99 -12.49 -0.64
C GLY A 70 -5.67 -13.13 -1.85
N ALA A 71 -4.94 -13.94 -2.59
CA ALA A 71 -5.41 -14.58 -3.82
C ALA A 71 -6.70 -15.39 -3.62
N ASP A 72 -7.62 -15.32 -4.58
CA ASP A 72 -8.73 -16.27 -4.67
C ASP A 72 -8.19 -17.67 -4.97
N ILE A 73 -8.21 -18.53 -3.94
CA ILE A 73 -7.65 -19.90 -4.02
C ILE A 73 -8.33 -20.73 -5.11
N ARG A 74 -9.63 -20.52 -5.38
CA ARG A 74 -10.33 -21.30 -6.41
C ARG A 74 -9.77 -20.96 -7.78
N GLN A 75 -9.67 -19.67 -8.09
CA GLN A 75 -9.09 -19.22 -9.34
C GLN A 75 -7.62 -19.63 -9.47
N PHE A 76 -6.81 -19.42 -8.43
CA PHE A 76 -5.40 -19.80 -8.39
C PHE A 76 -5.18 -21.30 -8.66
N SER A 77 -6.05 -22.17 -8.15
CA SER A 77 -5.90 -23.63 -8.29
C SER A 77 -6.15 -24.18 -9.70
N GLU A 78 -6.75 -23.38 -10.59
CA GLU A 78 -7.05 -23.77 -11.97
C GLU A 78 -5.90 -23.49 -12.95
N PHE A 79 -4.87 -22.76 -12.52
CA PHE A 79 -3.73 -22.41 -13.35
C PHE A 79 -2.80 -23.60 -13.57
N THR A 80 -2.44 -23.88 -14.82
CA THR A 80 -1.32 -24.78 -15.14
C THR A 80 0.00 -24.19 -14.64
N PRO A 81 1.07 -24.98 -14.43
CA PRO A 81 2.37 -24.45 -14.01
C PRO A 81 2.91 -23.34 -14.93
N GLN A 82 2.65 -23.44 -16.24
CA GLN A 82 3.04 -22.41 -17.20
C GLN A 82 2.24 -21.12 -17.00
N GLN A 83 0.91 -21.20 -16.88
CA GLN A 83 0.07 -20.01 -16.64
C GLN A 83 0.36 -19.39 -15.26
N MET A 84 0.66 -20.22 -14.26
CA MET A 84 1.08 -19.75 -12.94
C MET A 84 2.30 -18.83 -13.04
N TRP A 85 3.33 -19.29 -13.76
CA TRP A 85 4.55 -18.53 -13.96
C TRP A 85 4.36 -17.31 -14.87
N GLN A 86 3.77 -17.49 -16.04
CA GLN A 86 3.73 -16.46 -17.10
C GLN A 86 2.61 -15.43 -16.90
N THR A 87 1.57 -15.77 -16.15
CA THR A 87 0.40 -14.89 -15.98
C THR A 87 0.19 -14.57 -14.51
N TRP A 88 -0.08 -15.56 -13.65
CA TRP A 88 -0.50 -15.28 -12.27
C TRP A 88 0.56 -14.54 -11.45
N ILE A 89 1.78 -15.06 -11.42
CA ILE A 89 2.90 -14.47 -10.67
C ILE A 89 3.39 -13.20 -11.36
N ALA A 90 3.52 -13.21 -12.69
CA ALA A 90 4.01 -12.07 -13.45
C ALA A 90 3.10 -10.84 -13.31
N GLU A 91 1.78 -11.00 -13.48
CA GLU A 91 0.82 -9.91 -13.38
C GLU A 91 0.73 -9.36 -11.96
N GLY A 92 0.65 -10.23 -10.95
CA GLY A 92 0.59 -9.77 -9.57
C GLY A 92 1.85 -8.98 -9.17
N HIS A 93 3.04 -9.46 -9.51
CA HIS A 93 4.28 -8.70 -9.30
C HIS A 93 4.26 -7.35 -10.02
N ARG A 94 3.84 -7.31 -11.28
CA ARG A 94 3.81 -6.10 -12.09
C ARG A 94 2.88 -5.04 -11.49
N VAL A 95 1.65 -5.42 -11.13
CA VAL A 95 0.65 -4.51 -10.57
C VAL A 95 1.01 -4.07 -9.15
N PHE A 96 1.51 -4.97 -8.31
CA PHE A 96 1.91 -4.62 -6.94
C PHE A 96 3.15 -3.71 -6.94
N THR A 97 4.04 -3.90 -7.91
CA THR A 97 5.18 -2.99 -8.14
C THR A 97 4.69 -1.63 -8.61
N LEU A 98 3.67 -1.55 -9.47
CA LEU A 98 3.06 -0.27 -9.86
C LEU A 98 2.56 0.52 -8.65
N LEU A 99 1.88 -0.13 -7.70
CA LEU A 99 1.45 0.52 -6.44
C LEU A 99 2.65 1.04 -5.63
N ALA A 100 3.66 0.19 -5.43
CA ALA A 100 4.85 0.57 -4.68
C ALA A 100 5.64 1.71 -5.37
N GLU A 101 5.54 1.85 -6.69
CA GLU A 101 6.22 2.86 -7.53
C GLU A 101 5.43 4.14 -7.74
N LEU A 102 4.20 4.23 -7.24
CA LEU A 102 3.46 5.49 -7.29
C LEU A 102 4.28 6.63 -6.69
N ARG A 103 4.25 7.78 -7.35
CA ARG A 103 4.93 9.00 -6.87
C ARG A 103 4.24 9.51 -5.62
N GLN A 104 2.91 9.42 -5.58
CA GLN A 104 2.09 9.76 -4.44
C GLN A 104 2.40 8.87 -3.22
N PRO A 105 2.46 9.41 -2.00
CA PRO A 105 2.46 8.60 -0.78
C PRO A 105 1.15 7.80 -0.66
N THR A 106 1.27 6.59 -0.15
CA THR A 106 0.20 5.59 -0.10
C THR A 106 0.01 5.07 1.32
N ILE A 107 -1.25 4.97 1.76
CA ILE A 107 -1.65 4.48 3.08
C ILE A 107 -2.52 3.24 2.89
N ALA A 108 -2.11 2.09 3.42
CA ALA A 108 -2.98 0.94 3.58
C ALA A 108 -3.73 1.05 4.91
N VAL A 109 -5.07 1.07 4.87
CA VAL A 109 -5.92 1.02 6.07
C VAL A 109 -6.31 -0.42 6.32
N VAL A 110 -5.74 -1.01 7.36
CA VAL A 110 -5.92 -2.44 7.69
C VAL A 110 -6.87 -2.58 8.89
N ASP A 111 -8.16 -2.59 8.60
CA ASP A 111 -9.26 -2.67 9.57
C ASP A 111 -9.64 -4.10 10.01
N GLY A 112 -9.05 -5.11 9.37
CA GLY A 112 -9.24 -6.52 9.68
C GLY A 112 -8.01 -7.38 9.41
N VAL A 113 -8.21 -8.63 8.99
CA VAL A 113 -7.09 -9.50 8.61
C VAL A 113 -6.45 -9.09 7.28
N ALA A 114 -5.12 -9.06 7.23
CA ALA A 114 -4.30 -8.90 6.04
C ALA A 114 -3.39 -10.14 5.91
N ILE A 115 -3.78 -11.08 5.06
CA ILE A 115 -3.16 -12.42 4.99
C ILE A 115 -2.74 -12.74 3.56
N GLY A 116 -1.59 -13.39 3.41
CA GLY A 116 -1.04 -13.81 2.13
C GLY A 116 -0.91 -12.62 1.17
N GLY A 117 -1.44 -12.77 -0.05
CA GLY A 117 -1.51 -11.67 -1.03
C GLY A 117 -2.11 -10.35 -0.51
N GLY A 118 -2.96 -10.38 0.53
CA GLY A 118 -3.50 -9.17 1.15
C GLY A 118 -2.46 -8.43 1.98
N LEU A 119 -1.59 -9.16 2.68
CA LEU A 119 -0.41 -8.57 3.31
C LEU A 119 0.61 -8.14 2.25
N GLU A 120 0.82 -8.92 1.19
CA GLU A 120 1.70 -8.53 0.07
C GLU A 120 1.27 -7.19 -0.54
N LEU A 121 -0.04 -6.96 -0.66
CA LEU A 121 -0.59 -5.69 -1.15
C LEU A 121 -0.35 -4.54 -0.15
N ALA A 122 -0.61 -4.77 1.14
CA ALA A 122 -0.36 -3.75 2.18
C ALA A 122 1.13 -3.40 2.32
N LEU A 123 2.03 -4.36 2.06
CA LEU A 123 3.49 -4.17 2.02
C LEU A 123 3.95 -3.29 0.85
N CYS A 124 3.11 -3.09 -0.17
CA CYS A 124 3.40 -2.16 -1.27
C CYS A 124 3.11 -0.70 -0.91
N CYS A 125 2.28 -0.44 0.11
CA CYS A 125 2.03 0.92 0.55
C CYS A 125 3.21 1.49 1.35
N ASP A 126 3.29 2.81 1.48
CA ASP A 126 4.34 3.47 2.28
C ASP A 126 4.02 3.31 3.77
N PHE A 127 2.77 3.63 4.12
CA PHE A 127 2.24 3.54 5.47
C PHE A 127 1.22 2.41 5.58
N ARG A 128 1.16 1.80 6.76
CA ARG A 128 0.13 0.83 7.14
C ARG A 128 -0.43 1.28 8.48
N VAL A 129 -1.69 1.71 8.49
CA VAL A 129 -2.43 2.13 9.68
C VAL A 129 -3.46 1.04 9.97
N ALA A 130 -3.43 0.46 11.17
CA ALA A 130 -4.19 -0.74 11.48
C ALA A 130 -5.23 -0.55 12.58
N ALA A 131 -6.32 -1.30 12.53
CA ALA A 131 -7.16 -1.51 13.70
C ALA A 131 -6.42 -2.38 14.74
N ASP A 132 -6.72 -2.21 16.03
CA ASP A 132 -6.21 -3.08 17.11
C ASP A 132 -6.55 -4.57 16.88
N SER A 133 -7.68 -4.82 16.21
CA SER A 133 -8.17 -6.15 15.84
C SER A 133 -7.42 -6.77 14.65
N ALA A 134 -6.60 -5.99 13.93
CA ALA A 134 -5.93 -6.46 12.71
C ALA A 134 -4.97 -7.62 12.99
N ARG A 135 -4.83 -8.50 12.00
CA ARG A 135 -3.93 -9.66 12.03
C ARG A 135 -3.16 -9.76 10.72
N PHE A 136 -1.88 -10.10 10.82
CA PHE A 136 -0.94 -10.09 9.69
C PHE A 136 -0.22 -11.42 9.57
N GLY A 137 -0.05 -11.94 8.35
CA GLY A 137 0.76 -13.15 8.11
C GLY A 137 0.84 -13.58 6.66
N LEU A 138 1.82 -14.44 6.36
CA LEU A 138 2.05 -15.04 5.04
C LEU A 138 2.02 -16.58 5.14
N PRO A 139 0.83 -17.21 5.28
CA PRO A 139 0.69 -18.63 5.59
C PRO A 139 0.75 -19.56 4.37
N GLU A 140 1.16 -19.09 3.18
CA GLU A 140 1.12 -19.80 1.90
C GLU A 140 1.81 -21.17 1.92
N THR A 141 2.85 -21.33 2.74
CA THR A 141 3.54 -22.62 2.91
C THR A 141 2.62 -23.70 3.48
N GLY A 142 1.52 -23.33 4.14
CA GLY A 142 0.47 -24.24 4.59
C GLY A 142 -0.44 -24.75 3.47
N LEU A 143 -0.49 -24.04 2.33
CA LEU A 143 -1.17 -24.46 1.11
C LEU A 143 -0.24 -25.22 0.16
N GLY A 144 1.04 -25.40 0.51
CA GLY A 144 2.04 -25.99 -0.37
C GLY A 144 2.56 -25.04 -1.44
N THR A 145 2.40 -23.72 -1.25
CA THR A 145 2.93 -22.68 -2.14
C THR A 145 3.77 -21.66 -1.35
N ILE A 146 4.11 -20.54 -1.98
CA ILE A 146 4.91 -19.46 -1.40
C ILE A 146 4.18 -18.11 -1.55
N PRO A 147 4.56 -17.08 -0.76
CA PRO A 147 4.16 -15.71 -1.05
C PRO A 147 4.69 -15.31 -2.43
N GLY A 148 3.79 -15.01 -3.35
CA GLY A 148 4.05 -15.01 -4.79
C GLY A 148 4.00 -13.64 -5.45
N TRP A 149 3.65 -12.58 -4.72
CA TRP A 149 3.54 -11.21 -5.22
C TRP A 149 4.50 -10.24 -4.52
N GLY A 150 5.65 -10.77 -4.09
CA GLY A 150 6.78 -10.03 -3.52
C GLY A 150 6.79 -9.94 -1.98
N GLY A 151 5.96 -10.72 -1.29
CA GLY A 151 5.90 -10.79 0.16
C GLY A 151 7.20 -11.23 0.81
N THR A 152 7.91 -12.19 0.23
CA THR A 152 9.19 -12.67 0.76
C THR A 152 10.23 -11.55 0.84
N GLU A 153 10.36 -10.75 -0.21
CA GLU A 153 11.31 -9.64 -0.31
C GLU A 153 10.90 -8.46 0.57
N ARG A 154 9.67 -7.95 0.39
CA ARG A 154 9.21 -6.73 1.08
C ARG A 154 9.12 -6.94 2.59
N LEU A 155 8.57 -8.08 3.03
CA LEU A 155 8.49 -8.39 4.46
C LEU A 155 9.90 -8.50 5.06
N THR A 156 10.82 -9.20 4.39
CA THR A 156 12.20 -9.35 4.88
C THR A 156 12.90 -8.01 5.02
N ARG A 157 12.71 -7.07 4.09
CA ARG A 157 13.27 -5.72 4.19
C ARG A 157 12.70 -4.93 5.38
N ILE A 158 11.41 -5.09 5.66
CA ILE A 158 10.71 -4.32 6.70
C ILE A 158 10.98 -4.87 8.10
N VAL A 159 10.82 -6.18 8.32
CA VAL A 159 10.92 -6.77 9.67
C VAL A 159 12.22 -7.53 9.90
N GLY A 160 13.08 -7.69 8.89
CA GLY A 160 14.28 -8.50 8.96
C GLY A 160 14.03 -10.01 8.76
N GLU A 161 15.09 -10.72 8.38
CA GLU A 161 15.02 -12.13 7.93
C GLU A 161 14.40 -13.07 8.96
N SER A 162 14.81 -12.99 10.23
CA SER A 162 14.35 -13.90 11.28
C SER A 162 12.84 -13.78 11.52
N ARG A 163 12.32 -12.56 11.58
CA ARG A 163 10.89 -12.28 11.76
C ARG A 163 10.09 -12.66 10.51
N ALA A 164 10.60 -12.38 9.32
CA ALA A 164 9.97 -12.81 8.07
C ALA A 164 9.82 -14.35 8.01
N LYS A 165 10.86 -15.10 8.42
CA LYS A 165 10.79 -16.56 8.51
C LYS A 165 9.73 -17.07 9.49
N GLN A 166 9.45 -16.34 10.57
CA GLN A 166 8.36 -16.71 11.49
C GLN A 166 6.98 -16.61 10.81
N LEU A 167 6.75 -15.57 10.01
CA LEU A 167 5.47 -15.38 9.31
C LEU A 167 5.34 -16.34 8.13
N ILE A 168 6.43 -16.60 7.39
CA ILE A 168 6.40 -17.37 6.14
C ILE A 168 6.57 -18.87 6.38
N LEU A 169 7.64 -19.28 7.07
CA LEU A 169 7.99 -20.69 7.24
C LEU A 169 7.15 -21.33 8.35
N ALA A 170 7.03 -20.64 9.48
CA ALA A 170 6.22 -21.11 10.61
C ALA A 170 4.74 -20.73 10.48
N ARG A 171 4.37 -19.94 9.46
CA ARG A 171 2.98 -19.53 9.17
C ARG A 171 2.33 -18.78 10.34
N ARG A 172 3.15 -18.10 11.16
CA ARG A 172 2.63 -17.35 12.31
C ARG A 172 1.85 -16.15 11.81
N GLN A 173 0.73 -15.89 12.48
CA GLN A 173 0.06 -14.60 12.40
C GLN A 173 0.42 -13.77 13.62
N ILE A 174 0.54 -12.47 13.44
CA ILE A 174 0.82 -11.51 14.51
C ILE A 174 -0.31 -10.48 14.61
N ASP A 175 -0.51 -9.96 15.81
CA ASP A 175 -1.46 -8.88 16.10
C ASP A 175 -0.85 -7.49 15.83
N ALA A 176 -1.69 -6.46 15.88
CA ALA A 176 -1.28 -5.08 15.62
C ALA A 176 -0.17 -4.58 16.58
N PRO A 177 -0.21 -4.82 17.90
CA PRO A 177 0.88 -4.43 18.79
C PRO A 177 2.22 -5.10 18.45
N THR A 178 2.20 -6.40 18.13
CA THR A 178 3.42 -7.11 17.69
C THR A 178 3.91 -6.55 16.36
N ALA A 179 3.01 -6.34 15.39
CA ALA A 179 3.32 -5.77 14.09
C ALA A 179 3.98 -4.38 14.22
N LEU A 180 3.48 -3.52 15.10
CA LEU A 180 4.06 -2.21 15.39
C LEU A 180 5.47 -2.35 15.96
N SER A 181 5.64 -3.21 16.98
CA SER A 181 6.96 -3.47 17.59
C SER A 181 8.01 -4.02 16.61
N TRP A 182 7.55 -4.64 15.51
CA TRP A 182 8.41 -5.20 14.48
C TRP A 182 8.70 -4.22 13.34
N GLY A 183 8.04 -3.06 13.32
CA GLY A 183 8.10 -2.09 12.24
C GLY A 183 7.25 -2.47 11.01
N LEU A 184 6.37 -3.47 11.13
CA LEU A 184 5.50 -3.89 10.04
C LEU A 184 4.40 -2.86 9.76
N ILE A 185 3.87 -2.21 10.79
CA ILE A 185 2.87 -1.14 10.67
C ILE A 185 3.40 0.14 11.31
N SER A 186 2.86 1.28 10.88
CA SER A 186 3.27 2.60 11.38
C SER A 186 2.57 2.94 12.69
N GLU A 187 1.31 2.55 12.83
CA GLU A 187 0.47 2.79 14.00
C GLU A 187 -0.73 1.84 14.02
N HIS A 188 -1.35 1.70 15.20
CA HIS A 188 -2.63 1.01 15.35
C HIS A 188 -3.55 1.77 16.29
N HIS A 189 -4.86 1.65 16.04
CA HIS A 189 -5.91 2.37 16.74
C HIS A 189 -7.15 1.51 16.96
N PRO A 190 -7.99 1.80 17.97
CA PRO A 190 -9.33 1.27 18.06
C PRO A 190 -10.13 1.54 16.77
N SER A 191 -11.02 0.63 16.38
CA SER A 191 -11.77 0.74 15.12
C SER A 191 -12.58 2.03 15.00
N ASN A 192 -13.07 2.59 16.11
CA ASN A 192 -13.85 3.83 16.12
C ASN A 192 -13.01 5.11 15.99
N THR A 193 -11.68 5.03 16.10
CA THR A 193 -10.77 6.18 15.92
C THR A 193 -9.78 5.95 14.77
N LEU A 194 -9.90 4.84 14.05
CA LEU A 194 -9.01 4.50 12.94
C LEU A 194 -9.10 5.53 11.80
N ASP A 195 -10.31 5.97 11.46
CA ASP A 195 -10.51 6.96 10.39
C ASP A 195 -9.95 8.34 10.76
N GLU A 196 -10.01 8.72 12.04
CA GLU A 196 -9.40 9.96 12.54
C GLU A 196 -7.88 9.91 12.39
N ALA A 197 -7.25 8.77 12.70
CA ALA A 197 -5.81 8.60 12.53
C ALA A 197 -5.39 8.64 11.04
N VAL A 198 -6.15 7.98 10.16
CA VAL A 198 -5.89 8.00 8.72
C VAL A 198 -6.04 9.42 8.16
N GLU A 199 -7.07 10.16 8.57
CA GLU A 199 -7.27 11.55 8.18
C GLU A 199 -6.15 12.46 8.70
N GLN A 200 -5.68 12.28 9.94
CA GLN A 200 -4.55 13.04 10.47
C GLN A 200 -3.27 12.78 9.67
N LEU A 201 -2.92 11.51 9.41
CA LEU A 201 -1.76 11.16 8.59
C LEU A 201 -1.89 11.71 7.16
N THR A 202 -3.10 11.68 6.60
CA THR A 202 -3.39 12.24 5.28
C THR A 202 -3.18 13.76 5.28
N ALA A 203 -3.69 14.47 6.30
CA ALA A 203 -3.48 15.90 6.46
C ALA A 203 -2.00 16.27 6.61
N ASP A 204 -1.22 15.48 7.35
CA ASP A 204 0.22 15.69 7.49
C ASP A 204 0.94 15.55 6.14
N LEU A 205 0.58 14.56 5.32
CA LEU A 205 1.12 14.39 3.96
C LEU A 205 0.71 15.55 3.04
N LEU A 206 -0.54 16.01 3.12
CA LEU A 206 -1.04 17.15 2.35
C LEU A 206 -0.47 18.50 2.84
N GLY A 207 0.08 18.56 4.05
CA GLY A 207 0.81 19.71 4.57
C GLY A 207 2.16 19.92 3.89
N GLY A 208 2.72 18.89 3.25
CA GLY A 208 3.98 18.96 2.52
C GLY A 208 3.83 19.45 1.07
N ALA A 209 4.91 20.05 0.54
CA ALA A 209 5.01 20.40 -0.87
C ALA A 209 4.95 19.13 -1.75
N PRO A 210 3.96 18.98 -2.64
CA PRO A 210 3.71 17.73 -3.36
C PRO A 210 4.95 17.14 -4.03
N LEU A 211 5.68 17.93 -4.82
CA LEU A 211 6.86 17.44 -5.54
C LEU A 211 7.99 17.03 -4.57
N ALA A 212 8.18 17.77 -3.48
CA ALA A 212 9.19 17.43 -2.48
C ALA A 212 8.84 16.12 -1.74
N VAL A 213 7.57 15.92 -1.38
CA VAL A 213 7.09 14.67 -0.75
C VAL A 213 7.29 13.48 -1.69
N GLN A 214 6.88 13.60 -2.95
CA GLN A 214 6.99 12.53 -3.94
C GLN A 214 8.44 12.14 -4.22
N VAL A 215 9.32 13.13 -4.42
CA VAL A 215 10.76 12.88 -4.64
C VAL A 215 11.40 12.27 -3.40
N SER A 216 11.05 12.74 -2.20
CA SER A 216 11.55 12.17 -0.94
C SER A 216 11.16 10.71 -0.77
N LYS A 217 9.91 10.34 -1.09
CA LYS A 217 9.47 8.93 -1.13
C LYS A 217 10.37 8.08 -2.03
N GLN A 218 10.68 8.56 -3.23
CA GLN A 218 11.53 7.83 -4.18
C GLN A 218 12.98 7.69 -3.67
N LEU A 219 13.54 8.72 -3.04
CA LEU A 219 14.86 8.67 -2.43
C LEU A 219 14.92 7.66 -1.28
N VAL A 220 13.92 7.64 -0.39
CA VAL A 220 13.82 6.66 0.70
C VAL A 220 13.75 5.24 0.14
N ARG A 221 12.96 5.02 -0.92
CA ARG A 221 12.90 3.72 -1.59
C ARG A 221 14.25 3.33 -2.21
N ALA A 222 14.92 4.25 -2.90
CA ALA A 222 16.24 3.99 -3.50
C ALA A 222 17.27 3.62 -2.41
N ALA A 223 17.28 4.34 -1.29
CA ALA A 223 18.13 4.03 -0.14
C ALA A 223 17.82 2.64 0.45
N SER A 224 16.54 2.24 0.51
CA SER A 224 16.13 0.90 0.95
C SER A 224 16.63 -0.24 0.04
N LEU A 225 17.00 0.10 -1.19
CA LEU A 225 17.62 -0.78 -2.19
C LEU A 225 19.14 -0.60 -2.27
N SER A 226 19.73 0.06 -1.26
CA SER A 226 21.16 0.33 -1.14
C SER A 226 21.74 1.22 -2.25
N ALA A 227 20.91 2.06 -2.88
CA ALA A 227 21.41 3.09 -3.79
C ALA A 227 22.14 4.20 -3.00
N PRO A 228 23.29 4.72 -3.49
CA PRO A 228 24.02 5.78 -2.81
C PRO A 228 23.23 7.09 -2.83
N SER A 229 23.06 7.71 -1.66
CA SER A 229 22.16 8.85 -1.49
C SER A 229 22.71 10.16 -2.05
N SER A 230 24.01 10.43 -1.90
CA SER A 230 24.60 11.76 -2.14
C SER A 230 24.32 12.33 -3.53
N THR A 231 24.53 11.56 -4.60
CA THR A 231 24.25 12.02 -5.97
C THR A 231 22.76 12.20 -6.23
N LEU A 232 21.93 11.27 -5.72
CA LEU A 232 20.48 11.33 -5.92
C LEU A 232 19.86 12.51 -5.15
N GLU A 233 20.27 12.70 -3.90
CA GLU A 233 19.85 13.81 -3.04
C GLU A 233 20.29 15.16 -3.61
N ALA A 234 21.49 15.27 -4.18
CA ALA A 234 21.95 16.51 -4.80
C ALA A 234 21.09 16.91 -6.01
N LEU A 235 20.77 15.96 -6.90
CA LEU A 235 19.92 16.19 -8.06
C LEU A 235 18.47 16.48 -7.64
N ALA A 236 17.93 15.71 -6.70
CA ALA A 236 16.60 15.91 -6.14
C ALA A 236 16.45 17.26 -5.43
N SER A 237 17.47 17.68 -4.68
CA SER A 237 17.50 18.99 -4.03
C SER A 237 17.57 20.12 -5.04
N GLY A 238 18.38 19.98 -6.10
CA GLY A 238 18.43 20.95 -7.20
C GLY A 238 17.09 21.10 -7.91
N TYR A 239 16.41 19.98 -8.18
CA TYR A 239 15.07 19.99 -8.76
C TYR A 239 14.03 20.65 -7.85
N THR A 240 13.94 20.22 -6.59
CA THR A 240 12.95 20.75 -5.63
C THR A 240 13.20 22.21 -5.27
N ALA A 241 14.46 22.66 -5.19
CA ALA A 241 14.80 24.07 -4.97
C ALA A 241 14.38 25.00 -6.13
N ALA A 242 14.11 24.45 -7.31
CA ALA A 242 13.65 25.20 -8.48
C ALA A 242 12.12 25.29 -8.59
N THR A 243 11.37 24.64 -7.69
CA THR A 243 9.89 24.65 -7.67
C THR A 243 9.36 25.96 -7.07
N ALA A 244 8.15 26.35 -7.48
CA ALA A 244 7.43 27.47 -6.86
C ALA A 244 7.11 27.17 -5.38
N ASP A 245 6.84 25.90 -5.06
CA ASP A 245 6.61 25.45 -3.69
C ASP A 245 7.81 25.73 -2.76
N PHE A 246 9.05 25.62 -3.24
CA PHE A 246 10.22 25.96 -2.43
C PHE A 246 10.24 27.46 -2.07
N ALA A 247 9.95 28.33 -3.04
CA ALA A 247 9.89 29.77 -2.80
C ALA A 247 8.76 30.15 -1.82
N GLU A 248 7.58 29.53 -1.97
CA GLU A 248 6.46 29.67 -1.04
C GLU A 248 6.83 29.19 0.37
N GLY A 249 7.45 28.00 0.48
CA GLY A 249 7.87 27.44 1.76
C GLY A 249 8.86 28.33 2.51
N VAL A 250 9.86 28.88 1.81
CA VAL A 250 10.82 29.84 2.38
C VAL A 250 10.10 31.12 2.84
N THR A 251 9.20 31.67 2.01
CA THR A 251 8.46 32.90 2.32
C THR A 251 7.57 32.71 3.55
N SER A 252 6.79 31.63 3.58
CA SER A 252 5.88 31.31 4.67
C SER A 252 6.63 31.00 5.98
N PHE A 253 7.78 30.32 5.92
CA PHE A 253 8.62 30.09 7.09
C PHE A 253 9.16 31.39 7.70
N LEU A 254 9.68 32.31 6.87
CA LEU A 254 10.19 33.61 7.33
C LEU A 254 9.08 34.49 7.91
N ASN A 255 7.88 34.43 7.35
CA ASN A 255 6.71 35.20 7.78
C ASN A 255 5.89 34.52 8.89
N LYS A 256 6.24 33.29 9.29
CA LYS A 256 5.49 32.45 10.26
C LYS A 256 4.02 32.26 9.86
N THR A 257 3.77 32.06 8.57
CA THR A 257 2.45 31.76 8.00
C THR A 257 2.39 30.31 7.51
N ALA A 258 1.19 29.77 7.34
CA ALA A 258 1.02 28.44 6.75
C ALA A 258 1.27 28.51 5.23
N PRO A 259 2.11 27.64 4.65
CA PRO A 259 2.40 27.65 3.22
C PRO A 259 1.22 27.15 2.39
N ARG A 260 1.15 27.59 1.13
CA ARG A 260 0.17 27.11 0.15
C ARG A 260 0.87 26.43 -1.01
N PHE A 261 1.09 25.13 -0.89
CA PHE A 261 1.75 24.36 -1.92
C PHE A 261 0.81 23.95 -3.05
N THR A 262 1.27 24.06 -4.29
CA THR A 262 0.51 23.75 -5.51
C THR A 262 1.10 22.60 -6.32
N GLY A 263 2.33 22.17 -6.02
CA GLY A 263 3.01 21.11 -6.78
C GLY A 263 3.62 21.59 -8.09
N GLU A 264 3.99 22.87 -8.16
CA GLU A 264 4.64 23.53 -9.30
C GLU A 264 6.05 24.01 -8.95
#